data_AF-A0A6H1P6X8-F1
#
_entry.id   AF-A0A6H1P6X8-F1
#
_cell.length_a   1.000
_cell.length_b   1.000
_cell.length_c   1.000
_cell.angle_alpha   90.00
_cell.angle_beta   90.00
_cell.angle_gamma   90.00
#
_symmetry.space_group_name_H-M   'P 1'
#
loop_
_entity.id
_entity.type
_entity.pdbx_description
1 polymer ?
#
loop_
_entity_poly.entity_id
_entity_poly.type
_entity_poly.pdbx_seq_one_letter_code
_entity_poly.pdbx_strand_id
1 'polypeptide(L)'
;MKLSTKRIIETFPKFKSKLKAYENILLVEEAMKGLTDVEAVFLKLAWFFEAPEQESFNIGLLYHHLENDWLELALELVTQFFQEDTYLIQKPTHSILRETPDDYFNQKQFADFLSAHGLNYDKRKLNVYYSRGKIPKADVELAGTPYWSRSTVETYCEQEKKRTKKK
;
A
#
# COMPACT_ATOMS: atom_id res chain seq x y z
N MET A 1 -19.39 -6.86 -11.05
CA MET A 1 -18.01 -6.41 -11.27
C MET A 1 -17.42 -5.99 -9.96
N LYS A 2 -16.37 -6.69 -9.55
CA LYS A 2 -15.56 -6.43 -8.36
C LYS A 2 -14.78 -5.12 -8.50
N LEU A 3 -14.42 -4.50 -7.39
CA LEU A 3 -13.64 -3.26 -7.35
C LEU A 3 -12.26 -3.46 -7.98
N SER A 4 -11.62 -4.58 -7.68
CA SER A 4 -10.31 -4.93 -8.23
C SER A 4 -10.36 -5.10 -9.75
N THR A 5 -11.40 -5.76 -10.28
CA THR A 5 -11.64 -5.87 -11.74
C THR A 5 -11.88 -4.51 -12.38
N LYS A 6 -12.65 -3.62 -11.73
CA LYS A 6 -12.92 -2.28 -12.25
C LYS A 6 -11.61 -1.51 -12.46
N ARG A 7 -10.69 -1.60 -11.51
CA ARG A 7 -9.40 -0.92 -11.57
C ARG A 7 -8.50 -1.46 -12.68
N ILE A 8 -8.53 -2.78 -12.93
CA ILE A 8 -7.87 -3.37 -14.10
C ILE A 8 -8.42 -2.78 -15.40
N ILE A 9 -9.74 -2.58 -15.52
CA ILE A 9 -10.35 -1.98 -16.72
C ILE A 9 -9.97 -0.51 -16.87
N GLU A 10 -9.85 0.24 -15.78
CA GLU A 10 -9.39 1.63 -15.84
C GLU A 10 -7.97 1.72 -16.43
N THR A 11 -7.10 0.77 -16.07
CA THR A 11 -5.75 0.64 -16.65
C THR A 11 -5.76 0.08 -18.08
N PHE A 12 -6.60 -0.93 -18.36
CA PHE A 12 -6.72 -1.59 -19.66
C PHE A 12 -8.17 -1.56 -20.17
N PRO A 13 -8.66 -0.42 -20.69
CA PRO A 13 -10.07 -0.26 -21.08
C PRO A 13 -10.57 -1.30 -22.09
N LYS A 14 -9.66 -1.80 -22.94
CA LYS A 14 -9.94 -2.84 -23.94
C LYS A 14 -10.37 -4.20 -23.35
N PHE A 15 -10.18 -4.44 -22.06
CA PHE A 15 -10.60 -5.69 -21.40
C PHE A 15 -12.10 -5.73 -21.13
N LYS A 16 -12.80 -4.60 -21.14
CA LYS A 16 -14.24 -4.54 -20.81
C LYS A 16 -15.09 -5.47 -21.69
N SER A 17 -14.76 -5.58 -22.98
CA SER A 17 -15.45 -6.49 -23.91
C SER A 17 -15.01 -7.95 -23.78
N LYS A 18 -13.93 -8.23 -23.04
CA LYS A 18 -13.29 -9.54 -22.90
C LYS A 18 -13.52 -10.18 -21.53
N LEU A 19 -14.19 -9.49 -20.60
CA LEU A 19 -14.31 -9.94 -19.21
C LEU A 19 -15.03 -11.27 -19.04
N LYS A 20 -16.02 -11.58 -19.89
CA LYS A 20 -16.79 -12.83 -19.80
C LYS A 20 -16.27 -13.95 -20.70
N ALA A 21 -15.13 -13.74 -21.34
CA ALA A 21 -14.57 -14.71 -22.27
C ALA A 21 -14.27 -16.07 -21.60
N TYR A 22 -14.02 -16.08 -20.28
CA TYR A 22 -13.83 -17.30 -19.49
C TYR A 22 -15.03 -18.27 -19.55
N GLU A 23 -16.24 -17.79 -19.89
CA GLU A 23 -17.44 -18.63 -20.00
C GLU A 23 -17.39 -19.60 -21.21
N ASN A 24 -16.48 -19.41 -22.18
CA ASN A 24 -16.37 -20.24 -23.38
C ASN A 24 -14.92 -20.30 -23.90
N ILE A 25 -14.38 -21.51 -24.10
CA ILE A 25 -13.00 -21.76 -24.56
C ILE A 25 -12.65 -21.00 -25.86
N LEU A 26 -13.57 -20.93 -26.83
CA LEU A 26 -13.31 -20.21 -28.08
C LEU A 26 -13.17 -18.69 -27.85
N LEU A 27 -13.95 -18.15 -26.91
CA LEU A 27 -13.86 -16.73 -26.52
C LEU A 27 -12.58 -16.46 -25.74
N VAL A 28 -12.05 -17.42 -24.98
CA VAL A 28 -10.75 -17.30 -24.29
C VAL A 28 -9.64 -17.07 -25.32
N GLU A 29 -9.54 -17.90 -26.35
CA GLU A 29 -8.49 -17.76 -27.38
C GLU A 29 -8.58 -16.40 -28.09
N GLU A 30 -9.79 -15.97 -28.46
CA GLU A 30 -10.02 -14.67 -29.08
C GLU A 30 -9.70 -13.49 -28.14
N ALA A 31 -10.06 -13.60 -26.86
CA ALA A 31 -9.78 -12.58 -25.87
C ALA A 31 -8.28 -12.44 -25.61
N MET A 32 -7.53 -13.54 -25.66
CA MET A 32 -6.08 -13.55 -25.45
C MET A 32 -5.31 -13.09 -26.70
N LYS A 33 -5.91 -13.19 -27.88
CA LYS A 33 -5.26 -12.81 -29.14
C LYS A 33 -4.84 -11.34 -29.15
N GLY A 34 -3.56 -11.11 -29.47
CA GLY A 34 -2.97 -9.78 -29.61
C GLY A 34 -2.71 -9.04 -28.29
N LEU A 35 -2.79 -9.73 -27.16
CA LEU A 35 -2.35 -9.19 -25.87
C LEU A 35 -0.84 -9.38 -25.69
N THR A 36 -0.21 -8.44 -24.98
CA THR A 36 1.14 -8.66 -24.44
C THR A 36 1.11 -9.64 -23.27
N ASP A 37 2.26 -10.17 -22.86
CA ASP A 37 2.34 -11.06 -21.70
C ASP A 37 1.80 -10.38 -20.43
N VAL A 38 2.15 -9.11 -20.20
CA VAL A 38 1.61 -8.31 -19.10
C VAL A 38 0.08 -8.23 -19.16
N GLU A 39 -0.47 -7.86 -20.32
CA GLU A 39 -1.91 -7.75 -20.52
C GLU A 39 -2.64 -9.08 -20.33
N ALA A 40 -2.05 -10.17 -20.82
CA ALA A 40 -2.56 -11.52 -20.66
C ALA A 40 -2.65 -11.92 -19.18
N VAL A 41 -1.64 -11.56 -18.37
CA VAL A 41 -1.65 -11.81 -16.92
C VAL A 41 -2.77 -11.01 -16.25
N PHE A 42 -2.91 -9.72 -16.55
CA PHE A 42 -3.96 -8.88 -15.96
C PHE A 42 -5.36 -9.29 -16.40
N LEU A 43 -5.55 -9.76 -17.63
CA LEU A 43 -6.85 -10.26 -18.06
C LEU A 43 -7.23 -11.56 -17.33
N LYS A 44 -6.29 -12.50 -17.17
CA LYS A 44 -6.49 -13.71 -16.36
C LYS A 44 -6.78 -13.38 -14.89
N LEU A 45 -6.10 -12.38 -14.34
CA LEU A 45 -6.35 -11.90 -12.98
C LEU A 45 -7.75 -11.30 -12.85
N ALA A 46 -8.21 -10.54 -13.84
CA ALA A 46 -9.58 -10.00 -13.89
C ALA A 46 -10.64 -11.11 -13.96
N TRP A 47 -10.41 -12.16 -14.74
CA TRP A 47 -11.30 -13.33 -14.77
C TRP A 47 -11.38 -14.02 -13.41
N PHE A 48 -10.22 -14.23 -12.76
CA PHE A 48 -10.16 -14.77 -11.40
C PHE A 48 -10.92 -13.91 -10.39
N PHE A 49 -10.80 -12.59 -10.43
CA PHE A 49 -11.53 -11.72 -9.51
C PHE A 49 -13.05 -11.74 -9.72
N GLU A 50 -13.52 -11.81 -10.96
CA GLU A 50 -14.96 -11.90 -11.23
C GLU A 50 -15.56 -13.26 -10.86
N ALA A 51 -14.79 -14.34 -11.04
CA ALA A 51 -15.25 -15.71 -10.92
C ALA A 51 -14.27 -16.60 -10.11
N PRO A 52 -13.95 -16.26 -8.84
CA PRO A 52 -12.88 -16.92 -8.07
C PRO A 52 -13.17 -18.38 -7.71
N GLU A 53 -14.43 -18.81 -7.80
CA GLU A 53 -14.86 -20.19 -7.55
C GLU A 53 -14.81 -21.05 -8.83
N GLN A 54 -14.73 -20.41 -10.01
CA GLN A 54 -14.72 -21.09 -11.31
C GLN A 54 -13.34 -21.02 -11.98
N GLU A 55 -12.67 -19.88 -11.81
CA GLU A 55 -11.38 -19.59 -12.41
C GLU A 55 -10.27 -19.74 -11.38
N SER A 56 -9.11 -20.24 -11.82
CA SER A 56 -7.92 -20.30 -10.99
C SER A 56 -6.86 -19.34 -11.54
N PHE A 57 -6.09 -18.74 -10.63
CA PHE A 57 -4.97 -17.88 -11.01
C PHE A 57 -3.64 -18.47 -10.54
N ASN A 58 -2.73 -18.67 -11.50
CA ASN A 58 -1.38 -19.11 -11.18
C ASN A 58 -0.51 -17.91 -10.79
N ILE A 59 -0.20 -17.77 -9.50
CA ILE A 59 0.68 -16.71 -8.96
C ILE A 59 2.06 -16.69 -9.63
N GLY A 60 2.57 -17.82 -10.12
CA GLY A 60 3.83 -17.87 -10.87
C GLY A 60 3.84 -16.98 -12.11
N LEU A 61 2.67 -16.66 -12.69
CA LEU A 61 2.55 -15.71 -13.79
C LEU A 61 3.01 -14.30 -13.41
N LEU A 62 2.80 -13.89 -12.15
CA LEU A 62 3.28 -12.60 -11.65
C LEU A 62 4.81 -12.55 -11.66
N TYR A 63 5.45 -13.60 -11.17
CA TYR A 63 6.91 -13.71 -11.11
C TYR A 63 7.58 -13.74 -12.48
N HIS A 64 6.97 -14.42 -13.46
CA HIS A 64 7.57 -14.63 -14.76
C HIS A 64 7.36 -13.49 -15.77
N HIS A 65 6.31 -12.68 -15.59
CA HIS A 65 5.87 -11.74 -16.62
C HIS A 65 5.67 -10.31 -16.14
N LEU A 66 5.68 -10.05 -14.83
CA LEU A 66 5.50 -8.70 -14.29
C LEU A 66 6.76 -8.21 -13.59
N GLU A 67 7.12 -6.97 -13.86
CA GLU A 67 8.24 -6.27 -13.23
C GLU A 67 7.82 -4.84 -12.87
N ASN A 68 8.52 -4.24 -11.90
CA ASN A 68 8.35 -2.85 -11.47
C ASN A 68 6.87 -2.51 -11.17
N ASP A 69 6.38 -1.39 -11.71
CA ASP A 69 5.03 -0.85 -11.54
C ASP A 69 3.92 -1.89 -11.84
N TRP A 70 4.15 -2.80 -12.80
CA TRP A 70 3.16 -3.82 -13.13
C TRP A 70 3.02 -4.88 -12.04
N LEU A 71 4.15 -5.30 -11.45
CA LEU A 71 4.12 -6.23 -10.34
C LEU A 71 3.52 -5.56 -9.09
N GLU A 72 3.87 -4.30 -8.84
CA GLU A 72 3.30 -3.52 -7.75
C GLU A 72 1.78 -3.40 -7.87
N LEU A 73 1.28 -3.01 -9.05
CA LEU A 73 -0.15 -2.92 -9.33
C LEU A 73 -0.85 -4.26 -9.12
N ALA A 74 -0.27 -5.37 -9.58
CA ALA A 74 -0.88 -6.68 -9.40
C ALA A 74 -0.98 -7.08 -7.91
N LEU A 75 0.07 -6.84 -7.12
CA LEU A 75 0.06 -7.12 -5.68
C LEU A 75 -0.95 -6.24 -4.93
N GLU A 76 -1.06 -4.97 -5.31
CA GLU A 76 -2.11 -4.08 -4.81
C GLU A 76 -3.50 -4.65 -5.08
N LEU A 77 -3.77 -5.05 -6.33
CA LEU A 77 -5.08 -5.55 -6.73
C LEU A 77 -5.44 -6.85 -6.01
N VAL A 78 -4.49 -7.75 -5.82
CA VAL A 78 -4.69 -8.98 -5.04
C VAL A 78 -5.05 -8.63 -3.60
N THR A 79 -4.33 -7.68 -3.00
CA THR A 79 -4.63 -7.23 -1.63
C THR A 79 -6.02 -6.59 -1.54
N GLN A 80 -6.35 -5.71 -2.48
CA GLN A 80 -7.66 -5.06 -2.58
C GLN A 80 -8.78 -6.10 -2.72
N PHE A 81 -8.60 -7.11 -3.58
CA PHE A 81 -9.57 -8.17 -3.78
C PHE A 81 -9.87 -8.93 -2.49
N PHE A 82 -8.84 -9.27 -1.72
CA PHE A 82 -9.02 -9.98 -0.46
C PHE A 82 -9.58 -9.12 0.68
N GLN A 83 -9.34 -7.80 0.64
CA GLN A 83 -9.82 -6.86 1.67
C GLN A 83 -11.24 -6.34 1.38
N GLU A 84 -11.52 -5.93 0.15
CA GLU A 84 -12.72 -5.17 -0.22
C GLU A 84 -13.74 -5.99 -1.02
N ASP A 85 -13.29 -6.95 -1.83
CA ASP A 85 -14.18 -7.73 -2.71
C ASP A 85 -14.67 -9.04 -2.09
N THR A 86 -13.85 -9.65 -1.22
CA THR A 86 -14.15 -10.92 -0.54
C THR A 86 -14.21 -10.81 0.97
N TYR A 87 -13.65 -9.74 1.55
CA TYR A 87 -13.55 -9.53 3.00
C TYR A 87 -12.88 -10.69 3.76
N LEU A 88 -11.97 -11.42 3.12
CA LEU A 88 -11.20 -12.49 3.76
C LEU A 88 -10.04 -11.94 4.61
N ILE A 89 -9.48 -10.79 4.22
CA ILE A 89 -8.54 -10.04 5.07
C ILE A 89 -9.33 -9.01 5.85
N GLN A 90 -9.70 -9.37 7.09
CA GLN A 90 -10.41 -8.47 8.00
C GLN A 90 -9.42 -7.89 9.02
N LYS A 91 -9.46 -6.57 9.22
CA LYS A 91 -8.57 -5.84 10.15
C LYS A 91 -7.08 -6.10 9.83
N PRO A 92 -6.58 -5.69 8.65
CA PRO A 92 -5.18 -5.89 8.29
C PRO A 92 -4.26 -5.30 9.36
N THR A 93 -3.38 -6.13 9.93
CA THR A 93 -2.35 -5.74 10.91
C THR A 93 -1.05 -5.29 10.26
N HIS A 94 -0.97 -5.42 8.94
CA HIS A 94 0.21 -5.12 8.14
C HIS A 94 -0.18 -4.13 7.04
N SER A 95 0.51 -3.00 7.03
CA SER A 95 0.39 -1.98 5.97
C SER A 95 1.47 -2.26 4.93
N ILE A 96 1.08 -2.42 3.67
CA ILE A 96 2.01 -2.41 2.54
C ILE A 96 2.20 -0.94 2.15
N LEU A 97 3.33 -0.35 2.51
CA LEU A 97 3.69 1.00 2.07
C LEU A 97 4.37 0.95 0.71
N ARG A 98 3.87 1.75 -0.23
CA ARG A 98 4.41 1.90 -1.59
C ARG A 98 5.59 2.85 -1.67
N GLU A 99 5.64 3.78 -0.75
CA GLU A 99 6.75 4.68 -0.56
C GLU A 99 6.99 4.70 0.95
N THR A 100 8.22 4.49 1.39
CA THR A 100 8.65 5.33 2.52
C THR A 100 8.89 6.65 1.84
N PRO A 101 7.98 7.65 1.86
CA PRO A 101 8.43 8.97 1.49
C PRO A 101 9.58 9.25 2.45
N ASP A 102 10.67 9.82 1.93
CA ASP A 102 11.88 10.23 2.64
C ASP A 102 11.63 11.24 3.80
N ASP A 103 10.36 11.36 4.20
CA ASP A 103 9.76 12.30 5.12
C ASP A 103 9.13 11.61 6.33
N TYR A 104 9.12 10.28 6.50
CA TYR A 104 8.67 9.67 7.75
C TYR A 104 9.81 9.33 8.71
N PHE A 105 9.65 9.77 9.95
CA PHE A 105 10.56 9.59 11.07
C PHE A 105 9.98 8.54 12.01
N ASN A 106 10.74 7.47 12.27
CA ASN A 106 10.48 6.62 13.43
C ASN A 106 10.89 7.32 14.74
N GLN A 107 10.60 6.72 15.90
CA GLN A 107 10.94 7.31 17.20
C GLN A 107 12.43 7.68 17.37
N LYS A 108 13.35 6.88 16.82
CA LYS A 108 14.78 7.20 16.92
C LYS A 108 15.09 8.44 16.08
N GLN A 109 14.68 8.44 14.81
CA GLN A 109 14.90 9.56 13.89
C GLN A 109 14.25 10.85 14.40
N PHE A 110 13.07 10.79 15.01
CA PHE A 110 12.43 11.95 15.63
C PHE A 110 13.30 12.51 16.78
N ALA A 111 13.78 11.65 17.68
CA ALA A 111 14.66 12.08 18.76
C ALA A 111 15.98 12.70 18.23
N ASP A 112 16.59 12.05 17.23
CA ASP A 112 17.81 12.52 16.58
C ASP A 112 17.59 13.89 15.90
N PHE A 113 16.44 14.09 15.23
CA PHE A 113 16.06 15.36 14.63
C PHE A 113 15.93 16.48 15.67
N LEU A 114 15.25 16.23 16.79
CA LEU A 114 15.09 17.22 17.86
C LEU A 114 16.45 17.60 18.46
N SER A 115 17.31 16.61 18.69
CA SER A 115 18.68 16.82 19.19
C SER A 115 19.53 17.63 18.23
N ALA A 116 19.48 17.33 16.92
CA ALA A 116 20.18 18.11 15.90
C ALA A 116 19.73 19.58 15.86
N HIS A 117 18.50 19.87 16.27
CA HIS A 117 17.94 21.22 16.34
C HIS A 117 18.03 21.87 17.73
N GLY A 118 18.90 21.35 18.60
CA GLY A 118 19.24 21.96 19.90
C GLY A 118 18.30 21.61 21.04
N LEU A 119 17.40 20.63 20.88
CA LEU A 119 16.54 20.14 21.95
C LEU A 119 17.09 18.82 22.50
N ASN A 120 17.42 18.76 23.80
CA ASN A 120 17.94 17.53 24.43
C ASN A 120 16.89 16.41 24.47
N TYR A 121 16.82 15.60 23.41
CA TYR A 121 15.94 14.43 23.29
C TYR A 121 16.73 13.19 22.92
N ASP A 122 16.66 12.16 23.76
CA ASP A 122 17.08 10.81 23.39
C ASP A 122 15.84 9.95 23.08
N LYS A 123 16.07 8.79 22.46
CA LYS A 123 15.01 7.83 22.13
C LYS A 123 14.17 7.45 23.36
N ARG A 124 14.80 7.33 24.54
CA ARG A 124 14.13 6.94 25.79
C ARG A 124 13.13 8.01 26.25
N LYS A 125 13.56 9.27 26.28
CA LYS A 125 12.72 10.42 26.61
C LYS A 125 11.58 10.54 25.62
N LEU A 126 11.86 10.37 24.32
CA LEU A 126 10.83 10.43 23.29
C LEU A 126 9.75 9.35 23.51
N ASN A 127 10.15 8.10 23.78
CA ASN A 127 9.21 7.02 24.06
C ASN A 127 8.34 7.27 25.30
N VAL A 128 8.94 7.80 26.39
CA VAL A 128 8.19 8.17 27.59
C VAL A 128 7.22 9.32 27.33
N TYR A 129 7.60 10.28 26.50
CA TYR A 129 6.73 11.40 26.17
C TYR A 129 5.58 10.95 25.25
N TYR A 130 5.85 10.03 24.32
CA TYR A 130 4.84 9.42 23.47
C TYR A 130 3.79 8.66 24.29
N SER A 131 4.20 7.78 25.20
CA SER A 131 3.26 7.03 26.06
C SER A 131 2.44 7.92 26.98
N ARG A 132 2.92 9.13 27.28
CA ARG A 132 2.22 10.14 28.08
C ARG A 132 1.39 11.13 27.24
N GLY A 133 1.30 10.95 25.93
CA GLY A 133 0.58 11.85 25.03
C GLY A 133 1.18 13.26 24.93
N LYS A 134 2.47 13.42 25.26
CA LYS A 134 3.19 14.70 25.19
C LYS A 134 3.81 14.99 23.83
N ILE A 135 3.75 14.01 22.93
CA ILE A 135 4.15 14.10 21.52
C ILE A 135 2.87 13.98 20.70
N PRO A 136 2.79 14.62 19.53
CA PRO A 136 1.70 14.39 18.57
C PRO A 136 1.48 12.89 18.34
N LYS A 137 0.21 12.52 18.10
CA LYS A 137 -0.11 11.16 17.65
C LYS A 137 0.66 10.83 16.38
N ALA A 138 0.99 9.56 16.20
CA ALA A 138 1.66 9.10 14.99
C ALA A 138 0.79 9.39 13.76
N ASP A 139 1.43 9.83 12.68
CA ASP A 139 0.75 10.07 11.40
C ASP A 139 0.44 8.74 10.71
N VAL A 140 1.30 7.72 10.94
CA VAL A 140 1.08 6.34 10.49
C VAL A 140 1.68 5.35 11.48
N GLU A 141 1.08 4.17 11.60
CA GLU A 141 1.60 3.05 12.38
C GLU A 141 1.89 1.87 11.45
N LEU A 142 3.13 1.38 11.47
CA LEU A 142 3.62 0.31 10.59
C LEU A 142 4.09 -0.85 11.44
N ALA A 143 3.38 -1.98 11.34
CA ALA A 143 3.69 -3.19 12.12
C ALA A 143 3.87 -2.92 13.63
N GLY A 144 2.97 -2.12 14.22
CA GLY A 144 3.04 -1.73 15.63
C GLY A 144 4.08 -0.65 15.97
N THR A 145 4.79 -0.12 14.97
CA THR A 145 5.78 0.94 15.14
C THR A 145 5.20 2.27 14.68
N PRO A 146 5.19 3.32 15.53
CA PRO A 146 4.68 4.63 15.16
C PRO A 146 5.69 5.44 14.34
N TYR A 147 5.19 6.19 13.36
CA TYR A 147 5.93 7.09 12.48
C TYR A 147 5.26 8.47 12.37
N TRP A 148 6.08 9.50 12.16
CA TRP A 148 5.66 10.89 12.01
C TRP A 148 6.24 11.49 10.73
N SER A 149 5.44 12.23 10.00
CA SER A 149 5.89 13.00 8.85
C SER A 149 6.85 14.11 9.29
N ARG A 150 7.69 14.57 8.35
CA ARG A 150 8.65 15.66 8.57
C ARG A 150 7.94 16.92 9.07
N SER A 151 6.81 17.27 8.47
CA SER A 151 6.04 18.45 8.86
C SER A 151 5.54 18.38 10.30
N THR A 152 5.08 17.20 10.76
CA THR A 152 4.70 16.98 12.16
C THR A 152 5.90 17.12 13.11
N VAL A 153 7.04 16.53 12.76
CA VAL A 153 8.28 16.60 13.54
C VAL A 153 8.80 18.05 13.64
N GLU A 154 8.83 18.77 12.53
CA GLU A 154 9.25 20.18 12.46
C GLU A 154 8.33 21.08 13.28
N THR A 155 7.01 20.90 13.13
CA THR A 155 6.00 21.66 13.88
C THR A 155 6.18 21.46 15.38
N TYR A 156 6.40 20.22 15.82
CA TYR A 156 6.65 19.91 17.23
C TYR A 156 7.96 20.53 17.73
N CYS A 157 9.03 20.45 16.94
CA CYS A 157 10.33 21.04 17.25
C CYS A 157 10.20 22.55 17.55
N GLU A 158 9.50 23.28 16.68
CA GLU A 158 9.29 24.72 16.85
C GLU A 158 8.43 25.07 18.08
N GLN A 159 7.41 24.25 18.38
CA GLN A 159 6.61 24.40 19.60
C GLN A 159 7.46 24.20 20.87
N GLU A 160 8.32 23.18 20.89
CA GLU A 160 9.18 22.89 22.03
C GLU A 160 10.29 23.94 22.22
N LYS A 161 10.87 24.47 21.13
CA LYS A 161 11.81 25.61 21.20
C LYS A 161 11.14 26.85 21.79
N LYS A 162 9.88 27.14 21.41
CA LYS A 162 9.11 28.26 21.99
C LYS A 162 8.80 28.04 23.47
N ARG A 163 8.52 26.82 23.89
CA ARG A 163 8.29 26.47 25.31
C ARG A 163 9.55 26.60 26.16
N THR A 164 10.70 26.22 25.62
CA THR A 164 11.99 26.33 26.32
C THR A 164 12.50 27.76 26.40
N LYS A 165 12.26 28.63 25.40
CA LYS A 165 12.58 30.07 25.45
C LYS A 165 11.71 30.89 26.42
N LYS A 166 10.56 30.36 26.85
CA LYS A 166 9.64 31.02 27.80
C LYS A 166 9.91 30.63 29.27
N LYS A 167 10.84 29.72 29.52
CA LYS A 167 11.31 29.37 30.87
C LYS A 167 12.63 30.09 31.15
#